data_AF-A0A1V1PSB9-F1
#
_entry.id   AF-A0A1V1PSB9-F1
#
_cell.length_a   1.000
_cell.length_b   1.000
_cell.length_c   1.000
_cell.angle_alpha   90.00
_cell.angle_beta   90.00
_cell.angle_gamma   90.00
#
_symmetry.space_group_name_H-M   'P 1'
#
loop_
_entity.id
_entity.type
_entity.pdbx_description
1 polymer ?
#
loop_
_entity_poly.entity_id
_entity_poly.type
_entity_poly.pdbx_seq_one_letter_code
_entity_poly.pdbx_strand_id
1 'polypeptide(L)'
;MTLFELIFGRRPKAIRPHDLATIETPPENADWRAVRPRRLGRVSAELAREDGAMETEHGTLSYSAGEHYIVTSRDNAKSVVRKDIFEKTYRKRLTGGYEKRPDVIYRYFTLDRPAMIKTPEGPQRAEPGDWIMQGVVGEMWPVSAQEAERKYAPA
;
A
#
# COMPACT_ATOMS: atom_id res chain seq x y z
N MET A 1 17.10 35.82 -20.58
CA MET A 1 15.77 35.95 -19.96
C MET A 1 14.75 36.06 -21.07
N THR A 2 13.88 35.06 -21.24
CA THR A 2 12.87 35.05 -22.31
C THR A 2 11.49 35.39 -21.73
N LEU A 3 10.64 36.02 -22.54
CA LEU A 3 9.29 36.50 -22.19
C LEU A 3 8.35 35.38 -21.67
N PHE A 4 8.67 34.11 -21.93
CA PHE A 4 7.93 32.94 -21.45
C PHE A 4 8.11 32.64 -19.95
N GLU A 5 9.24 33.01 -19.34
CA GLU A 5 9.52 32.71 -17.92
C GLU A 5 8.77 33.64 -16.96
N LEU A 6 8.33 34.82 -17.42
CA LEU A 6 7.60 35.80 -16.61
C LEU A 6 6.10 35.50 -16.45
N ILE A 7 5.51 34.71 -17.35
CA ILE A 7 4.05 34.49 -17.40
C ILE A 7 3.64 33.14 -16.80
N PHE A 8 4.49 32.11 -16.94
CA PHE A 8 4.12 30.72 -16.57
C PHE A 8 4.88 30.12 -15.39
N GLY A 9 5.80 30.88 -14.78
CA GLY A 9 6.72 30.36 -13.76
C GLY A 9 7.66 29.29 -14.33
N ARG A 10 8.73 28.97 -13.59
CA ARG A 10 9.57 27.80 -13.93
C ARG A 10 8.65 26.58 -14.03
N ARG A 11 8.65 25.89 -15.18
CA ARG A 11 8.12 24.51 -15.27
C ARG A 11 8.73 23.74 -14.09
N PRO A 12 7.94 23.20 -13.15
CA PRO A 12 8.51 22.43 -12.06
C PRO A 12 9.31 21.29 -12.68
N LYS A 13 10.59 21.17 -12.28
CA LYS A 13 11.40 20.01 -12.65
C LYS A 13 10.61 18.77 -12.22
N ALA A 14 10.43 17.82 -13.14
CA ALA A 14 9.89 16.51 -12.79
C ALA A 14 10.74 15.95 -11.63
N ILE A 15 10.14 15.78 -10.46
CA ILE A 15 10.82 15.25 -9.28
C ILE A 15 11.15 13.79 -9.59
N ARG A 16 12.43 13.43 -9.59
CA ARG A 16 12.84 12.05 -9.85
C ARG A 16 12.54 11.21 -8.60
N PRO A 17 12.26 9.90 -8.72
CA PRO A 17 11.97 9.06 -7.56
C PRO A 17 13.05 9.08 -6.46
N HIS A 18 14.33 9.23 -6.82
CA HIS A 18 15.44 9.36 -5.85
C HIS A 18 15.47 10.72 -5.13
N ASP A 19 14.79 11.74 -5.69
CA ASP A 19 14.68 13.05 -5.04
C ASP A 19 13.50 13.08 -4.03
N LEU A 20 12.69 12.02 -3.96
CA LEU A 20 11.61 11.89 -2.98
C LEU A 20 12.14 11.44 -1.62
N ALA A 21 11.61 12.03 -0.54
CA ALA A 21 11.90 11.55 0.80
C ALA A 21 11.33 10.13 0.99
N THR A 22 12.16 9.25 1.56
CA THR A 22 11.73 7.92 2.02
C THR A 22 11.18 8.01 3.43
N ILE A 23 9.96 7.55 3.63
CA ILE A 23 9.28 7.44 4.92
C ILE A 23 9.47 6.00 5.41
N GLU A 24 10.35 5.83 6.39
CA GLU A 24 10.60 4.56 7.06
C GLU A 24 9.81 4.43 8.35
N THR A 25 9.61 5.56 9.02
CA THR A 25 8.77 5.70 10.21
C THR A 25 7.73 6.79 9.96
N PRO A 26 6.52 6.67 10.53
CA PRO A 26 5.54 7.73 10.44
C PRO A 26 6.08 9.07 10.98
N PRO A 27 5.65 10.22 10.40
CA PRO A 27 5.93 11.53 10.98
C PRO A 27 5.43 11.62 12.44
N GLU A 28 6.17 12.31 13.31
CA GLU A 28 5.81 12.46 14.73
C GLU A 28 4.42 13.07 14.94
N ASN A 29 4.05 14.01 14.06
CA ASN A 29 2.78 14.74 14.08
C ASN A 29 1.76 14.21 13.06
N ALA A 30 1.86 12.93 12.65
CA ALA A 30 0.91 12.34 11.73
C ALA A 30 -0.52 12.37 12.28
N ASP A 31 -1.46 12.91 11.49
CA ASP A 31 -2.90 12.88 11.80
C ASP A 31 -3.46 11.48 11.54
N TRP A 32 -3.41 10.65 12.57
CA TRP A 32 -3.82 9.25 12.49
C TRP A 32 -5.33 9.06 12.53
N ARG A 33 -5.82 8.23 11.62
CA ARG A 33 -7.21 7.80 11.56
C ARG A 33 -7.29 6.29 11.60
N ALA A 34 -8.31 5.75 12.27
CA ALA A 34 -8.52 4.31 12.42
C ALA A 34 -9.57 3.79 11.45
N VAL A 35 -9.28 2.65 10.81
CA VAL A 35 -10.16 2.04 9.82
C VAL A 35 -10.19 0.52 9.91
N ARG A 36 -11.27 -0.09 9.45
CA ARG A 36 -11.42 -1.54 9.31
C ARG A 36 -11.70 -1.92 7.85
N PRO A 37 -11.29 -3.12 7.40
CA PRO A 37 -11.64 -3.60 6.07
C PRO A 37 -13.16 -3.75 5.92
N ARG A 38 -13.69 -3.28 4.79
CA ARG A 38 -15.03 -3.64 4.36
C ARG A 38 -15.08 -5.13 4.00
N ARG A 39 -16.26 -5.72 4.10
CA ARG A 39 -16.51 -7.10 3.65
C ARG A 39 -16.64 -7.14 2.13
N LEU A 40 -15.51 -7.05 1.43
CA LEU A 40 -15.45 -7.02 -0.03
C LEU A 40 -15.56 -8.40 -0.69
N GLY A 41 -15.65 -9.46 0.12
CA GLY A 41 -15.79 -10.83 -0.36
C GLY A 41 -14.47 -11.57 -0.45
N ARG A 42 -14.47 -12.65 -1.24
CA ARG A 42 -13.37 -13.62 -1.34
C ARG A 42 -12.20 -13.06 -2.13
N VAL A 43 -10.99 -13.28 -1.64
CA VAL A 43 -9.73 -13.19 -2.40
C VAL A 43 -9.17 -14.60 -2.62
N SER A 44 -8.38 -14.79 -3.68
CA SER A 44 -7.46 -15.94 -3.75
C SER A 44 -6.12 -15.53 -3.16
N ALA A 45 -5.44 -16.48 -2.53
CA ALA A 45 -4.08 -16.27 -2.06
C ALA A 45 -3.30 -17.56 -2.21
N GLU A 46 -2.10 -17.44 -2.74
CA GLU A 46 -1.19 -18.56 -2.99
C GLU A 46 0.13 -18.27 -2.29
N LEU A 47 0.63 -19.24 -1.53
CA LEU A 47 1.97 -19.14 -0.96
C LEU A 47 2.97 -19.22 -2.11
N ALA A 48 3.86 -18.24 -2.21
CA ALA A 48 4.89 -18.19 -3.24
C ALA A 48 5.71 -19.48 -3.23
N ARG A 49 5.93 -20.06 -4.41
CA ARG A 49 6.70 -21.30 -4.60
C ARG A 49 8.11 -21.07 -5.10
N GLU A 50 8.37 -19.86 -5.56
CA GLU A 50 9.65 -19.39 -6.06
C GLU A 50 9.84 -17.93 -5.63
N ASP A 51 11.08 -17.48 -5.68
CA ASP A 51 11.43 -16.08 -5.47
C ASP A 51 11.12 -15.28 -6.74
N GLY A 52 10.74 -14.02 -6.58
CA GLY A 52 10.44 -13.18 -7.73
C GLY A 52 10.08 -11.76 -7.37
N ALA A 53 9.57 -11.05 -8.37
CA ALA A 53 9.11 -9.68 -8.24
C ALA A 53 7.84 -9.47 -9.06
N MET A 54 7.04 -8.47 -8.68
CA MET A 54 5.78 -8.11 -9.33
C MET A 54 5.60 -6.61 -9.39
N GLU A 55 5.23 -6.11 -10.56
CA GLU A 55 4.87 -4.70 -10.74
C GLU A 55 3.47 -4.39 -10.20
N THR A 56 3.34 -3.29 -9.47
CA THR A 56 2.07 -2.76 -8.96
C THR A 56 1.94 -1.28 -9.29
N GLU A 57 0.77 -0.68 -9.03
CA GLU A 57 0.57 0.76 -9.25
C GLU A 57 1.56 1.63 -8.47
N HIS A 58 2.01 1.16 -7.30
CA HIS A 58 2.91 1.88 -6.42
C HIS A 58 4.38 1.47 -6.59
N GLY A 59 4.69 0.54 -7.52
CA GLY A 59 6.06 0.08 -7.81
C GLY A 59 6.23 -1.44 -7.70
N THR A 60 7.47 -1.88 -7.73
CA THR A 60 7.85 -3.30 -7.72
C THR A 60 7.84 -3.87 -6.31
N LEU A 61 7.17 -5.00 -6.13
CA LEU A 61 7.16 -5.81 -4.90
C LEU A 61 7.95 -7.09 -5.11
N SER A 62 8.93 -7.35 -4.26
CA SER A 62 9.66 -8.62 -4.20
C SER A 62 8.93 -9.62 -3.31
N TYR A 63 9.03 -10.90 -3.65
CA TYR A 63 8.53 -12.00 -2.86
C TYR A 63 9.52 -13.16 -2.85
N SER A 64 9.48 -13.92 -1.77
CA SER A 64 10.29 -15.12 -1.56
C SER A 64 9.42 -16.35 -1.34
N ALA A 65 9.88 -17.48 -1.87
CA ALA A 65 9.24 -18.77 -1.74
C ALA A 65 9.00 -19.13 -0.26
N GLY A 66 7.80 -19.57 0.08
CA GLY A 66 7.44 -19.98 1.44
C GLY A 66 7.22 -18.85 2.45
N GLU A 67 7.63 -17.62 2.13
CA GLU A 67 7.61 -16.46 3.04
C GLU A 67 6.53 -15.43 2.71
N HIS A 68 5.99 -15.45 1.49
CA HIS A 68 5.00 -14.48 1.04
C HIS A 68 3.79 -15.15 0.40
N TYR A 69 2.61 -14.58 0.63
CA TYR A 69 1.41 -14.86 -0.15
C TYR A 69 1.29 -13.85 -1.29
N ILE A 70 0.96 -14.36 -2.48
CA ILE A 70 0.46 -13.55 -3.59
C ILE A 70 -1.06 -13.53 -3.47
N VAL A 71 -1.62 -12.38 -3.11
CA VAL A 71 -3.05 -12.19 -2.92
C VAL A 71 -3.64 -11.55 -4.18
N THR A 72 -4.65 -12.19 -4.76
CA THR A 72 -5.38 -11.67 -5.93
C THR A 72 -6.81 -11.32 -5.52
N SER A 73 -7.17 -10.05 -5.67
CA SER A 73 -8.54 -9.57 -5.43
C SER A 73 -9.46 -9.89 -6.61
N ARG A 74 -10.76 -9.63 -6.43
CA ARG A 74 -11.79 -9.99 -7.41
C ARG A 74 -11.62 -9.27 -8.77
N ASP A 75 -11.03 -8.08 -8.75
CA ASP A 75 -10.67 -7.28 -9.93
C ASP A 75 -9.32 -7.68 -10.55
N ASN A 76 -8.74 -8.81 -10.10
CA ASN A 76 -7.43 -9.32 -10.50
C ASN A 76 -6.24 -8.43 -10.11
N ALA A 77 -6.45 -7.39 -9.28
CA ALA A 77 -5.33 -6.69 -8.68
C ALA A 77 -4.56 -7.65 -7.77
N LYS A 78 -3.23 -7.61 -7.85
CA LYS A 78 -2.34 -8.47 -7.09
C LYS A 78 -1.56 -7.67 -6.06
N SER A 79 -1.31 -8.30 -4.92
CA SER A 79 -0.45 -7.78 -3.87
C SER A 79 0.41 -8.91 -3.30
N VAL A 80 1.58 -8.54 -2.78
CA VAL A 80 2.45 -9.45 -2.02
C VAL A 80 2.26 -9.13 -0.55
N VAL A 81 2.07 -10.15 0.27
CA VAL A 81 1.93 -9.99 1.72
C VAL A 81 2.79 -11.05 2.41
N ARG A 82 3.71 -10.64 3.28
CA ARG A 82 4.43 -11.57 4.15
C ARG A 82 3.49 -12.55 4.87
N LYS A 83 3.92 -13.79 4.99
CA LYS A 83 3.15 -14.91 5.54
C LYS A 83 2.62 -14.63 6.95
N ASP A 84 3.46 -14.14 7.84
CA ASP A 84 3.08 -13.84 9.23
C ASP A 84 2.03 -12.73 9.34
N ILE A 85 2.08 -11.74 8.45
CA ILE A 85 1.06 -10.68 8.34
C ILE A 85 -0.22 -11.25 7.72
N PHE A 86 -0.10 -12.05 6.66
CA PHE A 86 -1.24 -12.66 5.97
C PHE A 86 -2.07 -13.52 6.93
N GLU A 87 -1.43 -14.40 7.69
CA GLU A 87 -2.10 -15.30 8.64
C GLU A 87 -2.79 -14.55 9.79
N LYS A 88 -2.31 -13.34 10.14
CA LYS A 88 -2.96 -12.47 11.13
C LYS A 88 -4.14 -11.71 10.55
N THR A 89 -4.10 -11.33 9.27
CA THR A 89 -5.02 -10.36 8.66
C THR A 89 -6.04 -10.96 7.71
N TYR A 90 -5.87 -12.21 7.30
CA TYR A 90 -6.79 -12.97 6.48
C TYR A 90 -7.27 -14.22 7.21
N ARG A 91 -8.44 -14.72 6.84
CA ARG A 91 -8.93 -16.03 7.28
C ARG A 91 -9.42 -16.84 6.10
N LYS A 92 -9.15 -18.14 6.14
CA LYS A 92 -9.62 -19.09 5.12
C LYS A 92 -11.13 -19.25 5.25
N ARG A 93 -11.84 -19.25 4.12
CA ARG A 93 -13.29 -19.50 4.09
C ARG A 93 -13.56 -20.99 3.89
N LEU A 94 -14.67 -21.48 4.45
CA LEU A 94 -15.11 -22.88 4.27
C LEU A 94 -15.33 -23.23 2.80
N THR A 95 -15.82 -22.28 2.00
CA THR A 95 -16.07 -22.43 0.56
C THR A 95 -14.82 -22.23 -0.30
N GLY A 96 -13.62 -22.29 0.30
CA GLY A 96 -12.36 -21.97 -0.36
C GLY A 96 -12.07 -20.46 -0.50
N GLY A 97 -10.80 -20.17 -0.76
CA GLY A 97 -10.25 -18.81 -0.76
C GLY A 97 -10.14 -18.21 0.65
N TYR A 98 -9.85 -16.91 0.68
CA TYR A 98 -9.63 -16.16 1.91
C TYR A 98 -10.52 -14.91 1.95
N GLU A 99 -10.68 -14.34 3.13
CA GLU A 99 -11.24 -13.01 3.30
C GLU A 99 -10.36 -12.20 4.24
N LYS A 100 -10.21 -10.90 3.95
CA LYS A 100 -9.55 -9.97 4.85
C LYS A 100 -10.44 -9.79 6.09
N ARG A 101 -9.85 -9.93 7.27
CA ARG A 101 -10.55 -9.92 8.55
C ARG A 101 -11.14 -8.53 8.84
N PRO A 102 -12.47 -8.39 8.95
CA PRO A 102 -13.10 -7.10 9.22
C PRO A 102 -12.93 -6.64 10.68
N ASP A 103 -12.53 -7.54 11.58
CA ASP A 103 -12.24 -7.26 12.98
C ASP A 103 -10.85 -6.64 13.21
N VAL A 104 -9.97 -6.66 12.20
CA VAL A 104 -8.65 -6.04 12.29
C VAL A 104 -8.76 -4.53 12.08
N ILE A 105 -8.27 -3.77 13.05
CA ILE A 105 -8.15 -2.30 12.97
C ILE A 105 -6.78 -1.95 12.40
N TYR A 106 -6.79 -1.15 11.35
CA TYR A 106 -5.63 -0.49 10.78
C TYR A 106 -5.65 0.99 11.18
N ARG A 107 -4.51 1.66 11.01
CA ARG A 107 -4.45 3.11 11.06
C ARG A 107 -3.89 3.63 9.75
N TYR A 108 -4.18 4.88 9.43
CA TYR A 108 -3.56 5.55 8.30
C TYR A 108 -3.36 7.03 8.58
N PHE A 109 -2.43 7.62 7.84
CA PHE A 109 -2.31 9.06 7.67
C PHE A 109 -2.18 9.37 6.17
N THR A 110 -2.24 10.65 5.81
CA THR A 110 -2.07 11.11 4.42
C THR A 110 -0.94 12.13 4.36
N LEU A 111 -0.29 12.23 3.20
CA LEU A 111 0.71 13.25 2.91
C LEU A 111 0.17 14.24 1.88
N ASP A 112 0.63 15.48 1.92
CA ASP A 112 0.34 16.55 0.95
C ASP A 112 1.35 16.62 -0.20
N ARG A 113 2.33 15.72 -0.19
CA ARG A 113 3.44 15.63 -1.13
C ARG A 113 3.73 14.16 -1.49
N PRO A 114 4.29 13.89 -2.68
CA PRO A 114 4.75 12.55 -3.02
C PRO A 114 5.88 12.10 -2.09
N ALA A 115 5.95 10.80 -1.83
CA ALA A 115 6.98 10.19 -1.00
C ALA A 115 7.22 8.73 -1.41
N MET A 116 8.41 8.21 -1.08
CA MET A 116 8.64 6.77 -1.08
C MET A 116 8.32 6.23 0.30
N ILE A 117 7.60 5.12 0.39
CA ILE A 117 7.24 4.44 1.64
C ILE A 117 8.06 3.16 1.71
N LYS A 118 8.79 2.96 2.80
CA LYS A 118 9.47 1.69 3.05
C LYS A 118 8.41 0.65 3.42
N THR A 119 8.26 -0.36 2.55
CA THR A 119 7.45 -1.54 2.85
C THR A 119 8.36 -2.77 3.02
N PRO A 120 7.88 -3.85 3.66
CA PRO A 120 8.65 -5.09 3.77
C PRO A 120 9.02 -5.70 2.41
N GLU A 121 8.12 -5.60 1.44
CA GLU A 121 8.24 -6.21 0.10
C GLU A 121 8.98 -5.32 -0.91
N GLY A 122 9.23 -4.06 -0.57
CA GLY A 122 9.96 -3.10 -1.44
C GLY A 122 9.49 -1.66 -1.26
N PRO A 123 10.30 -0.65 -1.59
CA PRO A 123 9.85 0.73 -1.49
C PRO A 123 8.70 0.99 -2.49
N GLN A 124 7.62 1.59 -2.01
CA GLN A 124 6.45 1.93 -2.82
C GLN A 124 6.24 3.45 -2.88
N ARG A 125 5.88 3.98 -4.04
CA ARG A 125 5.60 5.41 -4.22
C ARG A 125 4.17 5.73 -3.78
N ALA A 126 4.04 6.75 -2.95
CA ALA A 126 2.77 7.35 -2.58
C ALA A 126 2.61 8.73 -3.25
N GLU A 127 1.41 9.01 -3.74
CA GLU A 127 1.01 10.34 -4.20
C GLU A 127 0.34 11.14 -3.07
N PRO A 128 0.26 12.48 -3.20
CA PRO A 128 -0.52 13.30 -2.28
C PRO A 128 -1.95 12.78 -2.11
N GLY A 129 -2.40 12.65 -0.87
CA GLY A 129 -3.73 12.16 -0.54
C GLY A 129 -3.87 10.62 -0.47
N ASP A 130 -2.89 9.86 -0.95
CA ASP A 130 -2.85 8.41 -0.72
C ASP A 130 -2.83 8.12 0.77
N TRP A 131 -3.48 7.02 1.14
CA TRP A 131 -3.51 6.57 2.52
C TRP A 131 -2.24 5.77 2.78
N ILE A 132 -1.38 6.28 3.65
CA ILE A 132 -0.25 5.52 4.18
C ILE A 132 -0.79 4.67 5.32
N MET A 133 -1.12 3.43 4.99
CA MET A 133 -1.66 2.47 5.93
C MET A 133 -0.56 1.99 6.88
N GLN A 134 -0.94 1.70 8.12
CA GLN A 134 -0.13 0.96 9.08
C GLN A 134 -0.87 -0.31 9.49
N GLY A 135 -0.17 -1.43 9.39
CA GLY A 135 -0.69 -2.76 9.69
C GLY A 135 -0.44 -3.24 11.11
N VAL A 136 -0.55 -4.56 11.26
CA VAL A 136 -0.65 -5.22 12.57
C VAL A 136 0.70 -5.47 13.23
N VAL A 137 1.80 -5.34 12.48
CA VAL A 137 3.17 -5.41 12.99
C VAL A 137 3.93 -4.09 12.80
N GLY A 138 3.22 -3.00 12.51
CA GLY A 138 3.78 -1.67 12.31
C GLY A 138 4.31 -1.41 10.90
N GLU A 139 4.17 -2.38 10.00
CA GLU A 139 4.47 -2.24 8.58
C GLU A 139 3.62 -1.13 7.94
N MET A 140 4.19 -0.45 6.94
CA MET A 140 3.50 0.59 6.19
C MET A 140 3.41 0.25 4.71
N TRP A 141 2.32 0.68 4.08
CA TRP A 141 2.15 0.62 2.62
C TRP A 141 1.19 1.72 2.15
N PRO A 142 1.41 2.33 0.98
CA PRO A 142 0.46 3.22 0.37
C PRO A 142 -0.73 2.46 -0.22
N VAL A 143 -1.89 3.10 -0.19
CA VAL A 143 -3.09 2.71 -0.93
C VAL A 143 -3.64 3.97 -1.56
N SER A 144 -3.93 3.94 -2.85
CA SER A 144 -4.57 5.09 -3.51
C SER A 144 -5.87 5.49 -2.80
N ALA A 145 -6.14 6.79 -2.67
CA ALA A 145 -7.29 7.28 -1.91
C ALA A 145 -8.61 6.64 -2.35
N GLN A 146 -8.80 6.50 -3.66
CA GLN A 146 -9.98 5.86 -4.24
C GLN A 146 -10.09 4.39 -3.85
N GLU A 147 -8.98 3.65 -3.87
CA GLU A 147 -8.98 2.24 -3.49
C GLU A 147 -9.20 2.09 -1.97
N ALA A 148 -8.63 2.99 -1.18
CA ALA A 148 -8.78 2.99 0.27
C ALA A 148 -10.23 3.21 0.70
N GLU A 149 -10.94 4.17 0.10
CA GLU A 149 -12.37 4.43 0.36
C GLU A 149 -13.26 3.22 0.00
N ARG A 150 -12.92 2.51 -1.08
CA ARG A 150 -13.60 1.26 -1.46
C ARG A 150 -13.30 0.12 -0.49
N LYS A 151 -12.06 0.01 0.00
CA LYS A 151 -11.59 -1.12 0.83
C LYS A 151 -11.87 -0.98 2.30
N TYR A 152 -11.97 0.24 2.83
CA TYR A 152 -11.99 0.49 4.27
C TYR A 152 -13.18 1.36 4.68
N ALA A 153 -13.57 1.21 5.94
CA ALA A 153 -14.55 2.03 6.63
C ALA A 153 -13.95 2.53 7.95
N PRO A 154 -14.41 3.67 8.49
CA PRO A 154 -14.03 4.11 9.83
C PRO A 154 -14.22 2.99 10.87
N ALA A 155 -13.23 2.85 11.77
CA ALA A 155 -13.24 1.87 12.87
C ALA A 155 -14.04 2.36 14.08
#